data_AF-A0A0B2ALK9-F1
#
_entry.id   AF-A0A0B2ALK9-F1
#
_cell.length_a   1.000
_cell.length_b   1.000
_cell.length_c   1.000
_cell.angle_alpha   90.00
_cell.angle_beta   90.00
_cell.angle_gamma   90.00
#
_symmetry.space_group_name_H-M   'P 1'
#
loop_
_entity.id
_entity.type
_entity.pdbx_description
1 polymer ?
#
loop_
_entity_poly.entity_id
_entity_poly.type
_entity_poly.pdbx_seq_one_letter_code
_entity_poly.pdbx_strand_id
1 'polypeptide(L)'
;YGHLIQAAIARGRTHGEDLLVTIARRAADHVCEAFGEDGIRRVGGHPEIELALAEFARYTGERKYLEQARLFIERRGHGTLGPIPFGAQYFQDDVPVREARAMSGHAVRALYLAAGGIDVAVETGDEGLLGALASQTAMTTARRTYITGGMGAHHEGESFGADFELPPDRAYSETCAGVGSVMVHHRLLLARGDEHCADLIERTLYNVVCASPAADGESFFYTNSLHQREEGTPPAPDRASPRAASSLRAPWFEVSCCPTNVARTLASLAAYIATRTEDGIQ
;
A
#
# COMPACT_ATOMS: atom_id res chain seq x y z
N TYR A 1 -0.98 13.61 -4.83
CA TYR A 1 -2.31 13.57 -5.47
C TYR A 1 -2.91 12.16 -5.60
N GLY A 2 -2.19 11.05 -5.41
CA GLY A 2 -2.74 9.71 -5.67
C GLY A 2 -4.02 9.38 -4.88
N HIS A 3 -4.05 9.61 -3.57
CA HIS A 3 -5.28 9.40 -2.78
C HIS A 3 -6.48 10.26 -3.23
N LEU A 4 -6.26 11.49 -3.71
CA LEU A 4 -7.33 12.32 -4.29
C LEU A 4 -7.90 11.66 -5.56
N ILE A 5 -7.01 11.13 -6.40
CA ILE A 5 -7.38 10.43 -7.64
C ILE A 5 -8.15 9.14 -7.32
N GLN A 6 -7.70 8.34 -6.33
CA GLN A 6 -8.44 7.15 -5.89
C GLN A 6 -9.84 7.49 -5.37
N ALA A 7 -9.96 8.54 -4.55
CA ALA A 7 -11.26 9.01 -4.06
C ALA A 7 -12.18 9.44 -5.21
N ALA A 8 -11.64 10.13 -6.21
CA ALA A 8 -12.38 10.53 -7.41
C ALA A 8 -12.81 9.33 -8.27
N ILE A 9 -11.98 8.29 -8.41
CA ILE A 9 -12.36 7.06 -9.12
C ILE A 9 -13.53 6.38 -8.40
N ALA A 10 -13.46 6.23 -7.08
CA ALA A 10 -14.54 5.66 -6.28
C ALA A 10 -15.83 6.49 -6.40
N ARG A 11 -15.71 7.82 -6.32
CA ARG A 11 -16.84 8.76 -6.54
C ARG A 11 -17.45 8.59 -7.92
N GLY A 12 -16.62 8.57 -8.96
CA GLY A 12 -17.03 8.41 -10.35
C GLY A 12 -17.76 7.10 -10.62
N ARG A 13 -17.30 5.98 -10.05
CA ARG A 13 -17.93 4.66 -10.20
C ARG A 13 -19.25 4.53 -9.45
N THR A 14 -19.41 5.23 -8.32
CA THR A 14 -20.59 5.10 -7.45
C THR A 14 -21.65 6.18 -7.71
N HIS A 15 -21.26 7.36 -8.20
CA HIS A 15 -22.14 8.52 -8.32
C HIS A 15 -22.03 9.26 -9.68
N GLY A 16 -21.07 8.90 -10.53
CA GLY A 16 -20.81 9.58 -11.80
C GLY A 16 -19.84 10.76 -11.67
N GLU A 17 -19.53 11.40 -12.81
CA GLU A 17 -18.61 12.54 -12.86
C GLU A 17 -19.21 13.77 -12.18
N ASP A 18 -18.43 14.39 -11.28
CA ASP A 18 -18.78 15.65 -10.62
C ASP A 18 -17.54 16.56 -10.46
N LEU A 19 -17.66 17.57 -9.60
CA LEU A 19 -16.57 18.50 -9.33
C LEU A 19 -15.33 17.82 -8.75
N LEU A 20 -15.47 16.80 -7.89
CA LEU A 20 -14.33 16.07 -7.33
C LEU A 20 -13.58 15.33 -8.44
N VAL A 21 -14.31 14.64 -9.33
CA VAL A 21 -13.72 13.93 -10.47
C VAL A 21 -13.01 14.90 -11.41
N THR A 22 -13.63 16.04 -11.68
CA THR A 22 -13.03 17.10 -12.51
C THR A 22 -11.73 17.64 -11.90
N ILE A 23 -11.70 17.88 -10.59
CA ILE A 23 -10.50 18.34 -9.88
C ILE A 23 -9.39 17.29 -9.94
N ALA A 24 -9.72 16.02 -9.70
CA ALA A 24 -8.74 14.94 -9.76
C ALA A 24 -8.15 14.76 -11.16
N ARG A 25 -8.96 14.89 -12.22
CA ARG A 25 -8.49 14.86 -13.61
C ARG A 25 -7.46 15.96 -13.87
N ARG A 26 -7.75 17.21 -13.46
CA ARG A 26 -6.79 18.33 -13.57
C ARG A 26 -5.50 18.09 -12.78
N ALA A 27 -5.59 17.49 -11.60
CA ALA A 27 -4.42 17.13 -10.81
C ALA A 27 -3.58 16.04 -11.51
N ALA A 28 -4.22 15.04 -12.12
CA ALA A 28 -3.55 13.99 -12.89
C ALA A 28 -2.89 14.55 -14.16
N ASP A 29 -3.58 15.43 -14.90
CA ASP A 29 -3.04 16.14 -16.07
C ASP A 29 -1.78 16.93 -15.70
N HIS A 30 -1.84 17.69 -14.61
CA HIS A 30 -0.69 18.45 -14.11
C HIS A 30 0.49 17.54 -13.75
N VAL A 31 0.23 16.36 -13.16
CA VAL A 31 1.29 15.38 -12.89
C VAL A 31 1.94 14.88 -14.19
N CYS A 32 1.13 14.57 -15.21
CA CYS A 32 1.66 14.12 -16.50
C CYS A 32 2.48 15.21 -17.21
N GLU A 33 2.03 16.47 -17.14
CA GLU A 33 2.77 17.61 -17.72
C GLU A 33 4.09 17.85 -16.98
N ALA A 34 4.06 17.90 -15.65
CA ALA A 34 5.25 18.25 -14.87
C ALA A 34 6.29 17.13 -14.80
N PHE A 35 5.86 15.86 -14.82
CA PHE A 35 6.71 14.69 -14.61
C PHE A 35 6.77 13.75 -15.82
N GLY A 36 6.27 14.17 -16.99
CA GLY A 36 6.36 13.43 -18.25
C GLY A 36 7.80 13.11 -18.66
N GLU A 37 7.98 12.51 -19.83
CA GLU A 37 9.29 12.00 -20.30
C GLU A 37 10.43 13.03 -20.20
N ASP A 38 10.15 14.26 -20.67
CA ASP A 38 11.04 15.43 -20.67
C ASP A 38 10.90 16.32 -19.42
N GLY A 39 10.02 15.95 -18.49
CA GLY A 39 9.73 16.70 -17.28
C GLY A 39 10.68 16.40 -16.12
N ILE A 40 10.22 16.71 -14.91
CA ILE A 40 10.94 16.43 -13.67
C ILE A 40 11.15 14.92 -13.52
N ARG A 41 12.42 14.49 -13.49
CA ARG A 41 12.80 13.08 -13.39
C ARG A 41 12.63 12.45 -12.01
N ARG A 42 12.39 13.26 -10.96
CA ARG A 42 12.21 12.80 -9.58
C ARG A 42 10.86 12.10 -9.39
N VAL A 43 10.82 11.16 -8.45
CA VAL A 43 9.59 10.49 -8.01
C VAL A 43 9.06 11.07 -6.69
N GLY A 44 7.87 10.65 -6.27
CA GLY A 44 7.36 10.94 -4.93
C GLY A 44 8.05 10.08 -3.87
N GLY A 45 8.41 10.66 -2.72
CA GLY A 45 9.00 9.92 -1.59
C GLY A 45 8.04 8.91 -0.93
N HIS A 46 6.75 8.92 -1.27
CA HIS A 46 5.82 7.87 -0.86
C HIS A 46 5.07 7.37 -2.11
N PRO A 47 5.32 6.12 -2.56
CA PRO A 47 4.52 5.46 -3.60
C PRO A 47 3.05 5.50 -3.24
N GLU A 48 2.21 5.81 -4.23
CA GLU A 48 0.74 5.92 -4.13
C GLU A 48 0.18 6.48 -5.45
N ILE A 49 0.93 7.39 -6.10
CA ILE A 49 0.48 8.01 -7.34
C ILE A 49 0.49 7.00 -8.50
N GLU A 50 1.37 6.01 -8.46
CA GLU A 50 1.55 5.00 -9.50
C GLU A 50 0.29 4.13 -9.63
N LEU A 51 -0.18 3.54 -8.51
CA LEU A 51 -1.41 2.74 -8.49
C LEU A 51 -2.65 3.58 -8.78
N ALA A 52 -2.70 4.83 -8.31
CA ALA A 52 -3.80 5.73 -8.58
C ALA A 52 -3.91 6.10 -10.07
N LEU A 53 -2.79 6.38 -10.74
CA LEU A 53 -2.77 6.72 -12.17
C LEU A 53 -3.09 5.51 -13.05
N ALA A 54 -2.59 4.32 -12.70
CA ALA A 54 -2.93 3.10 -13.42
C ALA A 54 -4.44 2.80 -13.32
N GLU A 55 -5.03 2.93 -12.12
CA GLU A 55 -6.46 2.78 -11.94
C GLU A 55 -7.28 3.89 -12.65
N PHE A 56 -6.74 5.12 -12.69
CA PHE A 56 -7.38 6.23 -13.39
C PHE A 56 -7.37 6.03 -14.90
N ALA A 57 -6.31 5.45 -15.46
CA ALA A 57 -6.26 5.05 -16.86
C ALA A 57 -7.38 4.05 -17.19
N ARG A 58 -7.59 3.02 -16.35
CA ARG A 58 -8.72 2.09 -16.49
C ARG A 58 -10.07 2.80 -16.42
N TYR A 59 -10.25 3.73 -15.49
CA TYR A 59 -11.51 4.44 -15.30
C TYR A 59 -11.85 5.39 -16.46
N THR A 60 -10.85 6.10 -16.99
CA THR A 60 -11.04 7.13 -18.03
C THR A 60 -10.86 6.62 -19.45
N GLY A 61 -10.15 5.51 -19.65
CA GLY A 61 -9.67 5.05 -20.96
C GLY A 61 -8.49 5.86 -21.51
N GLU A 62 -7.93 6.82 -20.76
CA GLU A 62 -6.84 7.67 -21.24
C GLU A 62 -5.46 7.04 -20.94
N ARG A 63 -4.80 6.55 -22.00
CA ARG A 63 -3.50 5.88 -21.90
C ARG A 63 -2.37 6.72 -21.28
N LYS A 64 -2.45 8.06 -21.38
CA LYS A 64 -1.40 8.96 -20.85
C LYS A 64 -1.16 8.76 -19.34
N TYR A 65 -2.20 8.45 -18.56
CA TYR A 65 -2.05 8.22 -17.12
C TYR A 65 -1.32 6.90 -16.84
N LEU A 66 -1.57 5.86 -17.65
CA LEU A 66 -0.86 4.59 -17.54
C LEU A 66 0.62 4.75 -17.90
N GLU A 67 0.93 5.48 -18.97
CA GLU A 67 2.33 5.73 -19.35
C GLU A 67 3.06 6.55 -18.27
N GLN A 68 2.39 7.51 -17.64
CA GLN A 68 2.97 8.26 -16.52
C GLN A 68 3.19 7.38 -15.29
N ALA A 69 2.26 6.46 -14.97
CA ALA A 69 2.44 5.48 -13.91
C ALA A 69 3.67 4.58 -14.17
N ARG A 70 3.76 4.03 -15.39
CA ARG A 70 4.91 3.24 -15.85
C ARG A 70 6.22 4.01 -15.71
N LEU A 71 6.23 5.27 -16.14
CA LEU A 71 7.41 6.13 -16.04
C LEU A 71 7.88 6.34 -14.60
N PHE A 72 6.96 6.46 -13.63
CA PHE A 72 7.33 6.54 -12.21
C PHE A 72 7.89 5.23 -11.68
N ILE A 73 7.34 4.08 -12.09
CA ILE A 73 7.89 2.76 -11.73
C ILE A 73 9.32 2.60 -12.25
N GLU A 74 9.57 2.93 -13.52
CA GLU A 74 10.91 2.80 -14.15
C GLU A 74 11.93 3.81 -13.60
N ARG A 75 11.49 4.96 -13.09
CA ARG A 75 12.41 5.96 -12.49
C ARG A 75 12.82 5.61 -11.08
N ARG A 76 12.07 4.76 -10.38
CA ARG A 76 12.32 4.44 -8.99
C ARG A 76 13.44 3.40 -8.85
N GLY A 77 14.32 3.62 -7.89
CA GLY A 77 15.49 2.76 -7.66
C GLY A 77 16.79 3.33 -8.21
N HIS A 78 16.80 4.63 -8.54
CA HIS A 78 17.93 5.31 -9.18
C HIS A 78 18.42 6.52 -8.38
N GLY A 79 18.10 6.60 -7.08
CA GLY A 79 18.58 7.65 -6.18
C GLY A 79 18.14 9.06 -6.60
N THR A 80 16.91 9.19 -7.11
CA THR A 80 16.35 10.48 -7.52
C THR A 80 15.91 11.35 -6.34
N LEU A 81 15.81 10.76 -5.15
CA LEU A 81 15.49 11.42 -3.89
C LEU A 81 16.77 11.79 -3.11
N GLY A 82 16.73 12.94 -2.43
CA GLY A 82 17.86 13.43 -1.64
C GLY A 82 18.15 12.56 -0.40
N PRO A 83 19.36 12.68 0.18
CA PRO A 83 19.76 11.89 1.34
C PRO A 83 18.90 12.22 2.56
N ILE A 84 18.55 11.18 3.32
CA ILE A 84 17.88 11.26 4.63
C ILE A 84 18.55 10.30 5.61
N PRO A 85 18.36 10.45 6.94
CA PRO A 85 18.96 9.54 7.93
C PRO A 85 18.62 8.05 7.73
N PHE A 86 17.44 7.73 7.18
CA PHE A 86 17.02 6.34 6.90
C PHE A 86 17.56 5.77 5.57
N GLY A 87 18.32 6.54 4.80
CA GLY A 87 18.84 6.14 3.48
C GLY A 87 17.78 6.06 2.37
N ALA A 88 18.24 5.82 1.14
CA ALA A 88 17.37 5.74 -0.05
C ALA A 88 16.42 4.53 -0.03
N GLN A 89 16.82 3.45 0.66
CA GLN A 89 16.00 2.24 0.81
C GLN A 89 14.66 2.51 1.49
N TYR A 90 14.59 3.48 2.41
CA TYR A 90 13.34 3.89 3.04
C TYR A 90 12.24 4.24 2.03
N PHE A 91 12.64 4.77 0.86
CA PHE A 91 11.78 5.15 -0.25
C PHE A 91 11.72 4.13 -1.39
N GLN A 92 12.39 2.98 -1.24
CA GLN A 92 12.62 2.01 -2.32
C GLN A 92 13.30 2.66 -3.54
N ASP A 93 14.16 3.66 -3.31
CA ASP A 93 14.84 4.41 -4.38
C ASP A 93 16.34 4.04 -4.48
N ASP A 94 16.75 2.93 -3.87
CA ASP A 94 18.11 2.39 -3.86
C ASP A 94 18.37 1.31 -4.92
N VAL A 95 17.34 0.53 -5.29
CA VAL A 95 17.43 -0.58 -6.25
C VAL A 95 16.27 -0.47 -7.25
N PRO A 96 16.50 -0.63 -8.57
CA PRO A 96 15.43 -0.64 -9.56
C PRO A 96 14.34 -1.64 -9.20
N VAL A 97 13.07 -1.28 -9.44
CA VAL A 97 11.91 -2.10 -9.04
C VAL A 97 12.01 -3.54 -9.57
N ARG A 98 12.56 -3.74 -10.77
CA ARG A 98 12.73 -5.06 -11.40
C ARG A 98 13.83 -5.91 -10.78
N GLU A 99 14.81 -5.28 -10.13
CA GLU A 99 16.00 -5.93 -9.60
C GLU A 99 15.90 -6.23 -8.10
N ALA A 100 14.94 -5.60 -7.40
CA ALA A 100 14.70 -5.88 -6.00
C ALA A 100 14.35 -7.35 -5.77
N ARG A 101 14.92 -7.93 -4.71
CA ARG A 101 14.73 -9.36 -4.36
C ARG A 101 13.53 -9.60 -3.43
N ALA A 102 13.26 -8.64 -2.56
CA ALA A 102 12.16 -8.64 -1.58
C ALA A 102 11.85 -7.20 -1.21
N MET A 103 10.67 -6.96 -0.61
CA MET A 103 10.27 -5.64 -0.16
C MET A 103 11.12 -5.19 1.04
N SER A 104 11.60 -3.94 1.00
CA SER A 104 12.49 -3.34 2.00
C SER A 104 12.14 -1.88 2.26
N GLY A 105 12.75 -1.29 3.30
CA GLY A 105 12.42 0.06 3.73
C GLY A 105 11.02 0.14 4.34
N HIS A 106 10.38 1.31 4.27
CA HIS A 106 9.06 1.52 4.88
C HIS A 106 8.00 0.59 4.27
N ALA A 107 7.26 -0.13 5.13
CA ALA A 107 6.40 -1.23 4.70
C ALA A 107 5.26 -0.77 3.76
N VAL A 108 4.50 0.26 4.14
CA VAL A 108 3.40 0.79 3.32
C VAL A 108 3.88 1.28 1.96
N ARG A 109 5.02 1.98 1.91
CA ARG A 109 5.60 2.51 0.67
C ARG A 109 5.92 1.37 -0.31
N ALA A 110 6.62 0.35 0.15
CA ALA A 110 6.98 -0.79 -0.69
C ALA A 110 5.73 -1.54 -1.19
N LEU A 111 4.72 -1.71 -0.34
CA LEU A 111 3.47 -2.37 -0.72
C LEU A 111 2.66 -1.57 -1.74
N TYR A 112 2.56 -0.24 -1.58
CA TYR A 112 1.88 0.62 -2.55
C TYR A 112 2.65 0.69 -3.88
N LEU A 113 3.98 0.68 -3.83
CA LEU A 113 4.82 0.58 -5.02
C LEU A 113 4.55 -0.72 -5.77
N ALA A 114 4.53 -1.85 -5.06
CA ALA A 114 4.26 -3.15 -5.64
C ALA A 114 2.85 -3.21 -6.23
N ALA A 115 1.84 -2.68 -5.53
CA ALA A 115 0.48 -2.61 -6.03
C ALA A 115 0.40 -1.81 -7.35
N GLY A 116 1.05 -0.64 -7.42
CA GLY A 116 1.10 0.17 -8.64
C GLY A 116 1.90 -0.48 -9.76
N GLY A 117 3.00 -1.14 -9.43
CA GLY A 117 3.81 -1.88 -10.41
C GLY A 117 3.05 -3.07 -11.00
N ILE A 118 2.27 -3.79 -10.21
CA ILE A 118 1.43 -4.90 -10.70
C ILE A 118 0.32 -4.35 -11.59
N ASP A 119 -0.35 -3.27 -11.19
CA ASP A 119 -1.36 -2.61 -12.05
C ASP A 119 -0.74 -2.22 -13.39
N VAL A 120 0.43 -1.56 -13.41
CA VAL A 120 1.14 -1.21 -14.64
C VAL A 120 1.46 -2.45 -15.47
N ALA A 121 2.01 -3.50 -14.84
CA ALA A 121 2.44 -4.70 -15.55
C ALA A 121 1.28 -5.41 -16.26
N VAL A 122 0.12 -5.52 -15.59
CA VAL A 122 -1.09 -6.13 -16.15
C VAL A 122 -1.63 -5.30 -17.32
N GLU A 123 -1.75 -3.98 -17.14
CA GLU A 123 -2.31 -3.10 -18.18
C GLU A 123 -1.42 -2.97 -19.42
N THR A 124 -0.11 -3.18 -19.30
CA THR A 124 0.84 -3.11 -20.41
C THR A 124 1.23 -4.47 -20.98
N GLY A 125 0.84 -5.58 -20.34
CA GLY A 125 1.29 -6.93 -20.70
C GLY A 125 2.77 -7.20 -20.40
N ASP A 126 3.35 -6.52 -19.42
CA ASP A 126 4.76 -6.67 -19.03
C ASP A 126 4.96 -7.84 -18.06
N GLU A 127 5.07 -9.05 -18.61
CA GLU A 127 5.29 -10.26 -17.82
C GLU A 127 6.59 -10.24 -17.01
N GLY A 128 7.60 -9.50 -17.47
CA GLY A 128 8.87 -9.36 -16.75
C GLY A 128 8.69 -8.58 -15.44
N LEU A 129 7.99 -7.46 -15.48
CA LEU A 129 7.66 -6.66 -14.29
C LEU A 129 6.74 -7.44 -13.35
N LEU A 130 5.70 -8.08 -13.90
CA LEU A 130 4.77 -8.88 -13.11
C LEU A 130 5.47 -10.05 -12.41
N GLY A 131 6.37 -10.75 -13.11
CA GLY A 131 7.16 -11.85 -12.55
C GLY A 131 8.11 -11.40 -11.44
N ALA A 132 8.77 -10.25 -11.61
CA ALA A 132 9.65 -9.66 -10.59
C ALA A 132 8.86 -9.31 -9.32
N LEU A 133 7.72 -8.61 -9.45
CA LEU A 133 6.89 -8.21 -8.31
C LEU A 133 6.23 -9.39 -7.61
N ALA A 134 5.79 -10.41 -8.36
CA ALA A 134 5.28 -11.65 -7.79
C ALA A 134 6.37 -12.38 -6.97
N SER A 135 7.58 -12.49 -7.51
CA SER A 135 8.72 -13.11 -6.83
C SER A 135 9.13 -12.35 -5.57
N GLN A 136 9.16 -11.02 -5.62
CA GLN A 136 9.41 -10.16 -4.46
C GLN A 136 8.35 -10.36 -3.38
N THR A 137 7.07 -10.42 -3.78
CA THR A 137 5.94 -10.63 -2.85
C THR A 137 6.03 -12.00 -2.18
N ALA A 138 6.32 -13.06 -2.94
CA ALA A 138 6.50 -14.41 -2.40
C ALA A 138 7.66 -14.46 -1.39
N MET A 139 8.80 -13.83 -1.70
CA MET A 139 9.96 -13.75 -0.81
C MET A 139 9.65 -12.97 0.48
N THR A 140 8.98 -11.82 0.37
CA THR A 140 8.53 -11.02 1.53
C THR A 140 7.55 -11.81 2.40
N THR A 141 6.60 -12.50 1.79
CA THR A 141 5.60 -13.32 2.48
C THR A 141 6.28 -14.45 3.27
N ALA A 142 7.20 -15.15 2.65
CA ALA A 142 7.87 -16.30 3.27
C ALA A 142 8.85 -15.92 4.39
N ARG A 143 9.41 -14.71 4.37
CA ARG A 143 10.57 -14.36 5.24
C ARG A 143 10.40 -13.13 6.10
N ARG A 144 9.47 -12.23 5.76
CA ARG A 144 9.32 -10.90 6.39
C ARG A 144 7.88 -10.59 6.81
N THR A 145 7.07 -11.63 6.99
CA THR A 145 5.64 -11.50 7.35
C THR A 145 5.35 -12.30 8.62
N TYR A 146 4.80 -11.63 9.63
CA TYR A 146 4.39 -12.24 10.90
C TYR A 146 3.22 -13.19 10.71
N ILE A 147 3.00 -14.15 11.61
CA ILE A 147 1.90 -15.12 11.53
C ILE A 147 0.51 -14.49 11.36
N THR A 148 0.30 -13.25 11.79
CA THR A 148 -0.93 -12.47 11.60
C THR A 148 -1.11 -11.89 10.19
N GLY A 149 -0.11 -12.01 9.31
CA GLY A 149 -0.05 -11.27 8.03
C GLY A 149 0.57 -9.87 8.18
N GLY A 150 0.93 -9.46 9.40
CA GLY A 150 1.61 -8.19 9.67
C GLY A 150 2.96 -8.09 8.98
N MET A 151 3.30 -6.89 8.53
CA MET A 151 4.56 -6.56 7.85
C MET A 151 5.16 -5.30 8.46
N GLY A 152 6.48 -5.29 8.63
CA GLY A 152 7.22 -4.22 9.31
C GLY A 152 7.72 -4.67 10.68
N ALA A 153 9.03 -4.86 10.80
CA ALA A 153 9.69 -5.35 12.00
C ALA A 153 10.24 -4.23 12.89
N HIS A 154 10.45 -3.04 12.34
CA HIS A 154 11.04 -1.93 13.06
C HIS A 154 10.06 -0.78 13.23
N HIS A 155 9.99 -0.23 14.44
CA HIS A 155 9.33 1.05 14.69
C HIS A 155 10.09 2.20 14.02
N GLU A 156 11.42 2.13 14.03
CA GLU A 156 12.25 3.09 13.30
C GLU A 156 12.04 2.91 11.80
N GLY A 157 11.61 3.98 11.12
CA GLY A 157 11.32 3.94 9.70
C GLY A 157 10.10 3.09 9.30
N GLU A 158 9.37 2.50 10.26
CA GLU A 158 8.14 1.73 10.02
C GLU A 158 8.37 0.65 8.94
N SER A 159 9.51 -0.04 9.07
CA SER A 159 10.19 -0.70 7.96
C SER A 159 10.25 -2.22 8.12
N PHE A 160 10.44 -2.89 6.98
CA PHE A 160 10.85 -4.29 6.97
C PHE A 160 12.22 -4.47 7.63
N GLY A 161 12.36 -5.55 8.39
CA GLY A 161 13.67 -6.04 8.85
C GLY A 161 14.35 -6.95 7.82
N ALA A 162 15.43 -7.59 8.24
CA ALA A 162 16.11 -8.64 7.48
C ALA A 162 15.22 -9.89 7.31
N ASP A 163 15.66 -10.81 6.44
CA ASP A 163 15.00 -12.11 6.30
C ASP A 163 14.95 -12.84 7.66
N PHE A 164 13.74 -13.27 8.05
CA PHE A 164 13.41 -13.95 9.31
C PHE A 164 13.56 -13.09 10.58
N GLU A 165 13.78 -11.78 10.43
CA GLU A 165 13.75 -10.83 11.54
C GLU A 165 12.29 -10.48 11.90
N LEU A 166 11.68 -11.30 12.76
CA LEU A 166 10.28 -11.18 13.16
C LEU A 166 10.11 -11.16 14.70
N PRO A 167 10.66 -10.18 15.43
CA PRO A 167 10.51 -10.08 16.88
C PRO A 167 9.06 -9.76 17.28
N PRO A 168 8.37 -10.62 18.05
CA PRO A 168 6.94 -10.43 18.33
C PRO A 168 6.65 -9.21 19.22
N ASP A 169 7.60 -8.81 20.07
CA ASP A 169 7.47 -7.68 21.02
C ASP A 169 7.86 -6.33 20.43
N ARG A 170 8.53 -6.32 19.26
CA ARG A 170 8.92 -5.10 18.53
C ARG A 170 8.27 -4.97 17.16
N ALA A 171 7.38 -5.90 16.82
CA ALA A 171 6.64 -5.90 15.56
C ALA A 171 5.88 -4.57 15.42
N TYR A 172 6.22 -3.81 14.37
CA TYR A 172 5.47 -2.61 14.04
C TYR A 172 4.13 -2.98 13.44
N SER A 173 4.15 -3.88 12.43
CA SER A 173 2.97 -4.48 11.80
C SER A 173 1.86 -3.45 11.59
N GLU A 174 2.19 -2.36 10.90
CA GLU A 174 1.29 -1.23 10.74
C GLU A 174 -0.03 -1.67 10.11
N THR A 175 -1.17 -1.16 10.60
CA THR A 175 -2.48 -1.43 10.01
C THR A 175 -2.53 -1.06 8.52
N CYS A 176 -1.93 0.06 8.12
CA CYS A 176 -1.83 0.44 6.71
C CYS A 176 -0.98 -0.53 5.88
N ALA A 177 0.04 -1.16 6.48
CA ALA A 177 0.81 -2.20 5.80
C ALA A 177 -0.04 -3.47 5.62
N GLY A 178 -0.91 -3.80 6.58
CA GLY A 178 -1.94 -4.82 6.39
C GLY A 178 -2.86 -4.52 5.20
N VAL A 179 -3.35 -3.28 5.08
CA VAL A 179 -4.15 -2.86 3.92
C VAL A 179 -3.36 -2.95 2.61
N GLY A 180 -2.11 -2.47 2.60
CA GLY A 180 -1.22 -2.59 1.44
C GLY A 180 -0.95 -4.04 1.02
N SER A 181 -0.81 -4.95 1.99
CA SER A 181 -0.68 -6.40 1.74
C SER A 181 -1.92 -6.96 1.05
N VAL A 182 -3.13 -6.64 1.55
CA VAL A 182 -4.39 -7.03 0.89
C VAL A 182 -4.45 -6.50 -0.54
N MET A 183 -4.04 -5.25 -0.77
CA MET A 183 -4.00 -4.64 -2.10
C MET A 183 -3.08 -5.37 -3.07
N VAL A 184 -1.90 -5.81 -2.63
CA VAL A 184 -0.92 -6.54 -3.45
C VAL A 184 -1.42 -7.94 -3.77
N HIS A 185 -1.81 -8.71 -2.75
CA HIS A 185 -2.26 -10.09 -2.94
C HIS A 185 -3.54 -10.16 -3.80
N HIS A 186 -4.47 -9.22 -3.63
CA HIS A 186 -5.66 -9.16 -4.49
C HIS A 186 -5.31 -8.95 -5.97
N ARG A 187 -4.32 -8.09 -6.27
CA ARG A 187 -3.87 -7.88 -7.65
C ARG A 187 -3.18 -9.13 -8.21
N LEU A 188 -2.36 -9.82 -7.43
CA LEU A 188 -1.71 -11.06 -7.86
C LEU A 188 -2.71 -12.19 -8.05
N LEU A 189 -3.73 -12.29 -7.20
CA LEU A 189 -4.85 -13.22 -7.37
C LEU A 189 -5.55 -12.97 -8.71
N LEU A 190 -5.92 -11.73 -9.01
CA LEU A 190 -6.56 -11.38 -10.28
C LEU A 190 -5.65 -11.60 -11.50
N ALA A 191 -4.35 -11.33 -11.37
CA ALA A 191 -3.41 -11.40 -12.48
C ALA A 191 -2.95 -12.83 -12.80
N ARG A 192 -2.86 -13.70 -11.79
CA ARG A 192 -2.25 -15.04 -11.93
C ARG A 192 -3.15 -16.20 -11.51
N GLY A 193 -4.29 -15.94 -10.86
CA GLY A 193 -5.15 -16.98 -10.31
C GLY A 193 -4.52 -17.78 -9.16
N ASP A 194 -3.54 -17.20 -8.46
CA ASP A 194 -2.85 -17.86 -7.35
C ASP A 194 -3.73 -17.88 -6.09
N GLU A 195 -4.34 -19.03 -5.81
CA GLU A 195 -5.21 -19.26 -4.65
C GLU A 195 -4.54 -18.98 -3.31
N HIS A 196 -3.20 -19.10 -3.21
CA HIS A 196 -2.49 -18.76 -1.99
C HIS A 196 -2.59 -17.27 -1.66
N CYS A 197 -2.78 -16.41 -2.66
CA CYS A 197 -3.05 -15.00 -2.42
C CYS A 197 -4.39 -14.79 -1.68
N ALA A 198 -5.41 -15.64 -1.92
CA ALA A 198 -6.68 -15.58 -1.19
C ALA A 198 -6.49 -15.90 0.29
N ASP A 199 -5.72 -16.93 0.63
CA ASP A 199 -5.36 -17.26 2.03
C ASP A 199 -4.65 -16.09 2.73
N LEU A 200 -3.75 -15.42 2.02
CA LEU A 200 -3.00 -14.28 2.56
C LEU A 200 -3.87 -13.03 2.75
N ILE A 201 -4.83 -12.81 1.85
CA ILE A 201 -5.86 -11.77 2.00
C ILE A 201 -6.70 -12.07 3.25
N GLU A 202 -7.24 -13.29 3.37
CA GLU A 202 -8.04 -13.72 4.51
C GLU A 202 -7.27 -13.53 5.82
N ARG A 203 -6.06 -14.11 5.91
CA ARG A 203 -5.19 -14.00 7.08
C ARG A 203 -4.96 -12.56 7.48
N THR A 204 -4.65 -11.67 6.54
CA THR A 204 -4.36 -10.27 6.86
C THR A 204 -5.63 -9.51 7.27
N LEU A 205 -6.76 -9.76 6.60
CA LEU A 205 -8.05 -9.14 6.93
C LEU A 205 -8.48 -9.50 8.34
N TYR A 206 -8.56 -10.79 8.65
CA TYR A 206 -9.09 -11.28 9.93
C TYR A 206 -8.15 -11.12 11.13
N ASN A 207 -6.89 -10.74 10.91
CA ASN A 207 -5.94 -10.50 11.98
C ASN A 207 -5.52 -9.03 12.09
N VAL A 208 -4.83 -8.46 11.10
CA VAL A 208 -4.27 -7.10 11.22
C VAL A 208 -5.34 -6.04 10.97
N VAL A 209 -6.13 -6.17 9.91
CA VAL A 209 -7.10 -5.14 9.53
C VAL A 209 -8.28 -5.12 10.49
N CYS A 210 -8.87 -6.28 10.80
CA CYS A 210 -10.00 -6.38 11.73
C CYS A 210 -9.62 -6.14 13.19
N ALA A 211 -8.39 -6.43 13.63
CA ALA A 211 -7.99 -6.11 14.99
C ALA A 211 -7.84 -4.61 15.22
N SER A 212 -7.60 -3.82 14.16
CA SER A 212 -7.33 -2.39 14.30
C SER A 212 -8.49 -1.63 14.97
N PRO A 213 -9.70 -1.57 14.40
CA PRO A 213 -10.80 -0.83 15.03
C PRO A 213 -11.25 -1.52 16.33
N ALA A 214 -11.61 -0.73 17.33
CA ALA A 214 -12.38 -1.19 18.46
C ALA A 214 -13.80 -1.60 18.00
N ALA A 215 -14.50 -2.37 18.83
CA ALA A 215 -15.84 -2.87 18.49
C ALA A 215 -16.86 -1.73 18.30
N ASP A 216 -16.65 -0.57 18.90
CA ASP A 216 -17.45 0.65 18.72
C ASP A 216 -17.07 1.45 17.46
N GLY A 217 -15.94 1.13 16.83
CA GLY A 217 -15.41 1.85 15.67
C GLY A 217 -14.80 3.22 15.99
N GLU A 218 -14.57 3.55 17.27
CA GLU A 218 -14.13 4.89 17.70
C GLU A 218 -12.64 5.00 18.00
N SER A 219 -11.92 3.87 18.09
CA SER A 219 -10.47 3.85 18.31
C SER A 219 -9.79 2.76 17.49
N PHE A 220 -8.52 2.97 17.14
CA PHE A 220 -7.81 2.16 16.15
C PHE A 220 -6.41 1.81 16.64
N PHE A 221 -5.91 0.62 16.29
CA PHE A 221 -4.48 0.36 16.34
C PHE A 221 -3.78 0.97 15.13
N TYR A 222 -2.67 1.65 15.39
CA TYR A 222 -1.68 1.97 14.36
C TYR A 222 -0.73 0.78 14.17
N THR A 223 -0.19 0.29 15.28
CA THR A 223 0.75 -0.84 15.37
C THR A 223 0.06 -2.08 15.91
N ASN A 224 0.42 -3.26 15.39
CA ASN A 224 -0.20 -4.53 15.76
C ASN A 224 0.88 -5.52 16.26
N SER A 225 1.43 -5.26 17.45
CA SER A 225 2.44 -6.12 18.06
C SER A 225 1.86 -7.46 18.51
N LEU A 226 2.68 -8.52 18.50
CA LEU A 226 2.26 -9.88 18.83
C LEU A 226 2.52 -10.22 20.31
N HIS A 227 3.28 -9.39 21.01
CA HIS A 227 3.58 -9.55 22.42
C HIS A 227 3.70 -8.18 23.09
N GLN A 228 2.92 -7.95 24.14
CA GLN A 228 3.06 -6.79 25.03
C GLN A 228 3.53 -7.28 26.40
N ARG A 229 4.66 -6.74 26.86
CA ARG A 229 5.32 -7.13 28.12
C ARG A 229 4.82 -6.35 29.33
N GLU A 230 4.34 -5.14 29.07
CA GLU A 230 3.83 -4.21 30.06
C GLU A 230 2.44 -3.75 29.61
N GLU A 231 1.61 -3.38 30.57
CA GLU A 231 0.31 -2.78 30.28
C GLU A 231 0.49 -1.42 29.60
N GLY A 232 -0.24 -1.21 28.50
CA GLY A 232 -0.22 0.08 27.81
C GLY A 232 -0.93 1.16 28.60
N THR A 233 -0.54 2.42 28.39
CA THR A 233 -1.24 3.56 28.98
C THR A 233 -2.43 3.95 28.11
N PRO A 234 -3.66 4.03 28.65
CA PRO A 234 -4.81 4.52 27.90
C PRO A 234 -4.55 5.90 27.29
N PRO A 235 -4.75 6.10 25.98
CA PRO A 235 -4.54 7.39 25.36
C PRO A 235 -5.63 8.38 25.78
N ALA A 236 -5.28 9.67 25.82
CA ALA A 236 -6.25 10.73 26.10
C ALA A 236 -7.25 10.83 24.92
N PRO A 237 -8.57 10.82 25.17
CA PRO A 237 -9.57 10.78 24.10
C PRO A 237 -9.66 12.10 23.31
N ASP A 238 -9.22 13.21 23.91
CA ASP A 238 -9.30 14.57 23.38
C ASP A 238 -7.98 15.03 22.71
N ARG A 239 -6.98 14.16 22.59
CA ARG A 239 -5.67 14.49 22.02
C ARG A 239 -5.20 13.41 21.05
N ALA A 240 -4.53 13.85 19.99
CA ALA A 240 -3.89 12.93 19.05
C ALA A 240 -2.78 12.14 19.76
N SER A 241 -2.76 10.82 19.56
CA SER A 241 -1.72 9.95 20.09
C SER A 241 -0.44 10.06 19.26
N PRO A 242 0.75 10.21 19.88
CA PRO A 242 2.02 10.06 19.18
C PRO A 242 2.19 8.63 18.67
N ARG A 243 2.61 8.45 17.42
CA ARG A 243 2.81 7.11 16.83
C ARG A 243 3.72 6.22 17.66
N ALA A 244 4.80 6.79 18.21
CA ALA A 244 5.76 6.08 19.05
C ALA A 244 5.16 5.51 20.34
N ALA A 245 4.02 6.05 20.79
CA ALA A 245 3.28 5.59 21.97
C ALA A 245 2.12 4.63 21.62
N SER A 246 2.03 4.16 20.37
CA SER A 246 0.96 3.24 19.94
C SER A 246 1.18 1.85 20.54
N SER A 247 0.66 1.65 21.75
CA SER A 247 0.55 0.34 22.41
C SER A 247 -0.90 -0.08 22.58
N LEU A 248 -1.82 0.87 22.69
CA LEU A 248 -3.27 0.65 22.73
C LEU A 248 -3.95 1.33 21.54
N ARG A 249 -5.22 0.98 21.31
CA ARG A 249 -6.05 1.71 20.35
C ARG A 249 -6.22 3.15 20.80
N ALA A 250 -6.14 4.09 19.86
CA ALA A 250 -6.38 5.51 20.10
C ALA A 250 -7.44 6.04 19.12
N PRO A 251 -8.23 7.07 19.49
CA PRO A 251 -9.20 7.64 18.56
C PRO A 251 -8.55 8.22 17.31
N TRP A 252 -7.45 8.94 17.50
CA TRP A 252 -6.71 9.60 16.43
C TRP A 252 -5.21 9.65 16.75
N PHE A 253 -4.42 9.84 15.70
CA PHE A 253 -2.95 9.92 15.75
C PHE A 253 -2.47 11.23 15.11
N GLU A 254 -1.29 11.70 15.47
CA GLU A 254 -0.69 12.86 14.80
C GLU A 254 -0.56 12.66 13.28
N VAL A 255 -0.32 11.42 12.86
CA VAL A 255 -0.41 10.96 11.47
C VAL A 255 -1.54 9.94 11.38
N SER A 256 -2.71 10.35 10.90
CA SER A 256 -3.93 9.54 10.93
C SER A 256 -4.22 8.81 9.62
N CYS A 257 -3.23 8.05 9.12
CA CYS A 257 -3.41 7.18 7.96
C CYS A 257 -4.34 5.99 8.29
N CYS A 258 -4.12 5.30 9.42
CA CYS A 258 -4.79 4.03 9.72
C CYS A 258 -6.33 4.10 9.81
N PRO A 259 -6.95 5.05 10.53
CA PRO A 259 -8.42 5.06 10.68
C PRO A 259 -9.16 5.14 9.34
N THR A 260 -8.74 6.05 8.47
CA THR A 260 -9.37 6.25 7.16
C THR A 260 -9.01 5.12 6.18
N ASN A 261 -7.83 4.53 6.32
CA ASN A 261 -7.42 3.39 5.50
C ASN A 261 -8.23 2.13 5.83
N VAL A 262 -8.48 1.85 7.11
CA VAL A 262 -9.39 0.77 7.54
C VAL A 262 -10.81 1.05 7.05
N ALA A 263 -11.32 2.26 7.29
CA ALA A 263 -12.69 2.63 6.91
C ALA A 263 -12.94 2.42 5.41
N ARG A 264 -12.02 2.86 4.53
CA ARG A 264 -12.17 2.66 3.08
C ARG A 264 -12.08 1.18 2.69
N THR A 265 -11.21 0.39 3.32
CA THR A 265 -11.08 -1.04 3.05
C THR A 265 -12.35 -1.80 3.44
N LEU A 266 -12.94 -1.49 4.59
CA LEU A 266 -14.20 -2.10 5.02
C LEU A 266 -15.37 -1.68 4.11
N ALA A 267 -15.41 -0.41 3.70
CA ALA A 267 -16.42 0.09 2.77
C ALA A 267 -16.33 -0.57 1.38
N SER A 268 -15.15 -1.03 0.97
CA SER A 268 -14.93 -1.75 -0.30
C SER A 268 -14.77 -3.26 -0.14
N LEU A 269 -15.09 -3.84 1.03
CA LEU A 269 -14.81 -5.24 1.35
C LEU A 269 -15.42 -6.21 0.33
N ALA A 270 -16.60 -5.89 -0.21
CA ALA A 270 -17.28 -6.70 -1.22
C ALA A 270 -16.42 -6.96 -2.47
N ALA A 271 -15.47 -6.07 -2.79
CA ALA A 271 -14.55 -6.24 -3.91
C ALA A 271 -13.48 -7.34 -3.68
N TYR A 272 -13.32 -7.82 -2.44
CA TYR A 272 -12.33 -8.84 -2.06
C TYR A 272 -12.95 -10.20 -1.74
N ILE A 273 -14.29 -10.33 -1.77
CA ILE A 273 -14.99 -11.56 -1.36
C ILE A 273 -14.96 -12.63 -2.45
N ALA A 274 -15.05 -12.21 -3.70
CA ALA A 274 -15.08 -13.12 -4.84
C ALA A 274 -14.39 -12.48 -6.04
N THR A 275 -13.80 -13.32 -6.87
CA THR A 275 -13.22 -12.93 -8.15
C THR A 275 -13.91 -13.67 -9.28
N ARG A 276 -13.71 -13.21 -10.52
CA ARG A 276 -14.29 -13.83 -11.71
C ARG A 276 -13.25 -13.94 -12.80
N THR A 277 -13.23 -15.08 -13.46
CA THR A 277 -12.53 -15.33 -14.72
C THR A 277 -13.53 -15.50 -15.86
N GLU A 278 -13.03 -15.75 -17.09
CA GLU A 278 -13.90 -16.15 -18.19
C GLU A 278 -14.61 -17.48 -17.92
N ASP A 279 -13.99 -18.36 -17.13
CA ASP A 279 -14.46 -19.73 -16.85
C ASP A 279 -15.38 -19.84 -15.63
N GLY A 280 -15.40 -18.86 -14.72
CA GLY A 280 -16.23 -18.95 -13.52
C GLY A 280 -16.02 -17.87 -12.46
N ILE A 281 -16.67 -18.07 -11.31
CA ILE A 281 -16.52 -17.27 -10.09
C ILE A 281 -15.70 -18.10 -9.10
N GLN A 282 -14.74 -17.45 -8.44
CA GLN A 282 -13.89 -18.01 -7.38
C GLN A 282 -14.11 -17.25 -6.09
#